data_AF-J0P522-F1
#
_entry.id   AF-J0P522-F1
#
_cell.length_a   1.000
_cell.length_b   1.000
_cell.length_c   1.000
_cell.angle_alpha   90.00
_cell.angle_beta   90.00
_cell.angle_gamma   90.00
#
_symmetry.space_group_name_H-M   'P 1'
#
loop_
_entity.id
_entity.type
_entity.pdbx_description
1 polymer ?
#
loop_
_entity_poly.entity_id
_entity_poly.type
_entity_poly.pdbx_seq_one_letter_code
_entity_poly.pdbx_strand_id
1 'polypeptide(L)'
;MRTVEKGIAPNVYQKYGDAKHDLAGRIGYYCSYCEMSVHNMLEVEHVHPRANGGADLDWDNFLLSCKYCNTIKSSRNLNRIGYLWPDQDNTDLAFEYNSANEVSVKTGLTGTLAQAAENTIHLMGLDRLPGHAAPTPADTRWRSRQEAWDKANRSLNNWRRAPIPEMAAQIALSALESHYSVWMTVFEGIPDVLAAIDLEYGRFGLFKDRDAAGNRVIRTNGQI
;
A
#
# COMPACT_ATOMS: atom_id res chain seq x y z
N MET A 1 2.27 3.75 0.30
CA MET A 1 1.82 2.34 0.24
C MET A 1 1.50 1.96 1.67
N ARG A 2 0.34 1.37 1.92
CA ARG A 2 -0.11 0.98 3.25
C ARG A 2 0.72 -0.20 3.72
N THR A 3 1.23 -0.10 4.92
CA THR A 3 1.89 -1.20 5.62
C THR A 3 0.91 -2.33 5.92
N VAL A 4 1.38 -3.57 5.88
CA VAL A 4 0.55 -4.76 6.10
C VAL A 4 1.25 -5.83 6.93
N GLU A 5 0.62 -6.23 8.03
CA GLU A 5 1.03 -7.34 8.87
C GLU A 5 0.01 -8.47 8.69
N LYS A 6 0.47 -9.53 8.01
CA LYS A 6 -0.32 -10.73 7.73
C LYS A 6 -0.25 -11.76 8.87
N GLY A 7 0.63 -11.58 9.86
CA GLY A 7 0.84 -12.52 10.96
C GLY A 7 1.20 -13.94 10.49
N ILE A 8 1.04 -14.93 11.38
CA ILE A 8 1.38 -16.34 11.09
C ILE A 8 0.35 -16.95 10.13
N ALA A 9 0.81 -17.74 9.16
CA ALA A 9 -0.03 -18.49 8.22
C ALA A 9 -1.14 -19.28 8.95
N PRO A 10 -2.43 -19.10 8.59
CA PRO A 10 -3.51 -19.86 9.21
C PRO A 10 -3.55 -21.32 8.75
N ASN A 11 -3.01 -21.63 7.57
CA ASN A 11 -3.07 -22.93 6.92
C ASN A 11 -1.75 -23.28 6.23
N VAL A 12 -1.57 -24.56 5.91
CA VAL A 12 -0.52 -25.07 5.02
C VAL A 12 -1.12 -25.19 3.62
N TYR A 13 -0.54 -24.51 2.64
CA TYR A 13 -1.09 -24.46 1.28
C TYR A 13 -0.41 -25.49 0.37
N GLN A 14 -1.20 -26.10 -0.51
CA GLN A 14 -0.69 -26.95 -1.59
C GLN A 14 -0.56 -26.17 -2.91
N LYS A 15 -1.31 -25.07 -3.05
CA LYS A 15 -1.22 -24.12 -4.15
C LYS A 15 -1.24 -22.71 -3.56
N TYR A 16 -0.35 -21.85 -4.04
CA TYR A 16 -0.28 -20.45 -3.56
C TYR A 16 -1.61 -19.71 -3.70
N GLY A 17 -2.39 -20.00 -4.75
CA GLY A 17 -3.70 -19.38 -4.98
C GLY A 17 -4.73 -19.63 -3.87
N ASP A 18 -4.57 -20.72 -3.10
CA ASP A 18 -5.46 -21.07 -2.00
C ASP A 18 -5.28 -20.12 -0.80
N ALA A 19 -4.14 -19.43 -0.69
CA ALA A 19 -3.87 -18.45 0.35
C ALA A 19 -4.63 -17.12 0.18
N LYS A 20 -5.32 -16.92 -0.95
CA LYS A 20 -5.95 -15.65 -1.31
C LYS A 20 -6.94 -15.13 -0.26
N HIS A 21 -7.88 -15.97 0.15
CA HIS A 21 -8.93 -15.56 1.09
C HIS A 21 -8.39 -15.40 2.50
N ASP A 22 -7.41 -16.21 2.88
CA ASP A 22 -6.72 -16.09 4.17
C ASP A 22 -5.90 -14.80 4.24
N LEU A 23 -5.18 -14.43 3.17
CA LEU A 23 -4.53 -13.12 3.06
C LEU A 23 -5.56 -12.00 3.13
N ALA A 24 -6.62 -12.05 2.32
CA ALA A 24 -7.64 -11.00 2.27
C ALA A 24 -8.39 -10.85 3.60
N GLY A 25 -8.58 -11.93 4.36
CA GLY A 25 -9.15 -11.88 5.71
C GLY A 25 -8.25 -11.16 6.71
N ARG A 26 -6.94 -11.10 6.47
CA ARG A 26 -5.98 -10.45 7.37
C ARG A 26 -5.59 -9.05 6.95
N ILE A 27 -5.38 -8.83 5.66
CA ILE A 27 -4.90 -7.56 5.13
C ILE A 27 -5.96 -6.82 4.29
N GLY A 28 -7.19 -7.35 4.23
CA GLY A 28 -8.29 -6.78 3.46
C GLY A 28 -8.17 -7.00 1.94
N TYR A 29 -9.26 -6.74 1.22
CA TYR A 29 -9.33 -6.86 -0.25
C TYR A 29 -8.72 -5.63 -0.94
N TYR A 30 -7.45 -5.37 -0.66
CA TYR A 30 -6.68 -4.27 -1.24
C TYR A 30 -5.44 -4.81 -1.94
N CYS A 31 -5.04 -4.14 -3.01
CA CYS A 31 -3.71 -4.33 -3.55
C CYS A 31 -2.69 -3.77 -2.54
N SER A 32 -1.75 -4.59 -2.07
CA SER A 32 -0.70 -4.17 -1.14
C SER A 32 0.22 -3.09 -1.71
N TYR A 33 0.23 -2.90 -3.04
CA TYR A 33 1.07 -1.90 -3.70
C TYR A 33 0.33 -0.60 -4.01
N CYS A 34 -0.67 -0.65 -4.90
CA CYS A 34 -1.38 0.56 -5.31
C CYS A 34 -2.57 0.91 -4.41
N GLU A 35 -2.87 0.11 -3.39
CA GLU A 35 -3.94 0.33 -2.37
C GLU A 35 -5.36 0.38 -2.91
N MET A 36 -5.54 0.22 -4.22
CA MET A 36 -6.83 0.05 -4.85
C MET A 36 -7.54 -1.15 -4.20
N SER A 37 -8.82 -0.99 -3.89
CA SER A 37 -9.64 -2.10 -3.46
C SER A 37 -9.95 -3.00 -4.66
N VAL A 38 -9.78 -4.32 -4.48
CA VAL A 38 -9.92 -5.31 -5.55
C VAL A 38 -10.77 -6.46 -5.04
N HIS A 39 -12.06 -6.41 -5.36
CA HIS A 39 -13.02 -7.45 -5.01
C HIS A 39 -13.07 -8.58 -6.04
N ASN A 40 -12.65 -8.29 -7.29
CA ASN A 40 -12.63 -9.24 -8.39
C ASN A 40 -11.21 -9.37 -8.93
N MET A 41 -10.79 -10.59 -9.28
CA MET A 41 -9.47 -10.86 -9.86
C MET A 41 -8.29 -10.36 -8.99
N LEU A 42 -8.43 -10.42 -7.66
CA LEU A 42 -7.33 -10.21 -6.74
C LEU A 42 -6.36 -11.40 -6.85
N GLU A 43 -5.07 -11.13 -6.91
CA GLU A 43 -4.02 -12.14 -7.10
C GLU A 43 -3.21 -12.34 -5.82
N VAL A 44 -2.78 -13.59 -5.59
CA VAL A 44 -1.70 -13.88 -4.64
C VAL A 44 -0.39 -13.64 -5.38
N GLU A 45 0.42 -12.75 -4.85
CA GLU A 45 1.67 -12.29 -5.44
C GLU A 45 2.85 -12.83 -4.64
N HIS A 46 3.91 -13.26 -5.35
CA HIS A 46 5.18 -13.67 -4.76
C HIS A 46 6.18 -12.51 -4.75
N VAL A 47 6.47 -11.98 -3.56
CA VAL A 47 7.36 -10.84 -3.38
C VAL A 47 8.73 -11.09 -4.01
N HIS A 48 9.35 -12.22 -3.68
CA HIS A 48 10.44 -12.84 -4.43
C HIS A 48 9.83 -13.74 -5.52
N PRO A 49 9.96 -13.40 -6.81
CA PRO A 49 9.36 -14.17 -7.88
C PRO A 49 9.85 -15.61 -7.94
N ARG A 50 8.94 -16.54 -8.21
CA ARG A 50 9.25 -17.97 -8.38
C ARG A 50 10.27 -18.25 -9.48
N ALA A 51 10.14 -17.53 -10.60
CA ALA A 51 11.09 -17.61 -11.70
C ALA A 51 12.53 -17.27 -11.30
N ASN A 52 12.70 -16.53 -10.20
CA ASN A 52 13.99 -16.12 -9.65
C ASN A 52 14.33 -16.88 -8.36
N GLY A 53 13.68 -18.01 -8.06
CA GLY A 53 13.97 -18.87 -6.92
C GLY A 53 13.20 -18.56 -5.64
N GLY A 54 12.19 -17.68 -5.68
CA GLY A 54 11.33 -17.43 -4.53
C GLY A 54 10.48 -18.65 -4.16
N ALA A 55 10.28 -18.87 -2.86
CA ALA A 55 9.51 -19.99 -2.37
C ALA A 55 8.04 -19.92 -2.84
N ASP A 56 7.56 -21.02 -3.44
CA ASP A 56 6.24 -21.06 -4.09
C ASP A 56 5.08 -21.08 -3.08
N LEU A 57 5.28 -21.72 -1.93
CA LEU A 57 4.23 -21.98 -0.92
C LEU A 57 4.51 -21.27 0.42
N ASP A 58 5.43 -20.32 0.43
CA ASP A 58 5.80 -19.58 1.64
C ASP A 58 4.88 -18.39 1.86
N TRP A 59 4.19 -18.40 2.99
CA TRP A 59 3.31 -17.33 3.42
C TRP A 59 4.02 -15.99 3.53
N ASP A 60 5.27 -15.97 4.01
CA ASP A 60 6.01 -14.72 4.18
C ASP A 60 6.45 -14.13 2.83
N ASN A 61 6.44 -14.94 1.77
CA ASN A 61 6.66 -14.51 0.41
C ASN A 61 5.37 -14.02 -0.28
N PHE A 62 4.20 -14.05 0.37
CA PHE A 62 2.92 -13.67 -0.23
C PHE A 62 2.44 -12.27 0.13
N LEU A 63 1.91 -11.58 -0.89
CA LEU A 63 1.09 -10.38 -0.78
C LEU A 63 -0.16 -10.47 -1.66
N LEU A 64 -1.06 -9.50 -1.52
CA LEU A 64 -2.21 -9.33 -2.40
C LEU A 64 -1.91 -8.26 -3.43
N SER A 65 -2.24 -8.51 -4.69
CA SER A 65 -2.04 -7.51 -5.74
C SER A 65 -3.21 -7.44 -6.71
N CYS A 66 -3.42 -6.23 -7.25
CA CYS A 66 -4.25 -6.09 -8.44
C CYS A 66 -3.52 -6.62 -9.66
N LYS A 67 -4.27 -7.03 -10.68
CA LYS A 67 -3.72 -7.53 -11.95
C LYS A 67 -2.67 -6.60 -12.59
N TYR A 68 -2.86 -5.29 -12.50
CA TYR A 68 -1.94 -4.31 -13.07
C TYR A 68 -0.58 -4.33 -12.37
N CYS A 69 -0.57 -4.21 -11.04
CA CYS A 69 0.68 -4.26 -10.28
C CYS A 69 1.38 -5.61 -10.45
N ASN A 70 0.63 -6.72 -10.39
CA ASN A 70 1.18 -8.05 -10.61
C ASN A 70 1.85 -8.18 -11.99
N THR A 71 1.15 -7.77 -13.04
CA THR A 71 1.65 -7.84 -14.43
C THR A 71 2.87 -6.95 -14.64
N ILE A 72 2.86 -5.74 -14.07
CA ILE A 72 3.96 -4.78 -14.23
C ILE A 72 5.19 -5.23 -13.45
N LYS A 73 5.02 -5.73 -12.23
CA LYS A 73 6.11 -6.31 -11.44
C LYS A 73 6.70 -7.53 -12.13
N SER A 74 5.82 -8.48 -12.50
CA SER A 74 6.21 -9.77 -13.07
C SER A 74 7.35 -10.40 -12.25
N SER A 75 8.37 -10.94 -12.91
CA SER A 75 9.61 -11.42 -12.31
C SER A 75 10.77 -10.44 -12.42
N ARG A 76 10.51 -9.11 -12.45
CA ARG A 76 11.56 -8.11 -12.69
C ARG A 76 12.52 -7.90 -11.52
N ASN A 77 12.15 -8.28 -10.30
CA ASN A 77 13.05 -8.24 -9.14
C ASN A 77 13.65 -9.63 -8.87
N LEU A 78 14.96 -9.69 -8.59
CA LEU A 78 15.66 -10.96 -8.31
C LEU A 78 15.43 -11.46 -6.88
N ASN A 79 15.22 -10.55 -5.93
CA ASN A 79 14.94 -10.80 -4.53
C ASN A 79 14.29 -9.55 -3.91
N ARG A 80 14.23 -9.46 -2.57
CA ARG A 80 13.69 -8.31 -1.83
C ARG A 80 14.65 -7.10 -1.72
N ILE A 81 15.96 -7.31 -1.85
CA ILE A 81 17.01 -6.29 -1.61
C ILE A 81 16.93 -5.17 -2.65
N GLY A 82 17.13 -3.93 -2.21
CA GLY A 82 17.08 -2.73 -3.05
C GLY A 82 15.66 -2.23 -3.32
N TYR A 83 14.67 -2.73 -2.57
CA TYR A 83 13.26 -2.34 -2.64
C TYR A 83 12.68 -2.15 -1.24
N LEU A 84 11.54 -1.46 -1.18
CA LEU A 84 10.70 -1.32 0.01
C LEU A 84 9.44 -2.16 -0.17
N TRP A 85 9.09 -2.93 0.85
CA TRP A 85 7.96 -3.85 0.83
C TRP A 85 6.98 -3.50 1.95
N PRO A 86 5.68 -3.42 1.65
CA PRO A 86 4.68 -2.99 2.63
C PRO A 86 4.53 -3.98 3.81
N ASP A 87 5.04 -5.21 3.70
CA ASP A 87 5.05 -6.19 4.79
C ASP A 87 6.31 -6.18 5.65
N GLN A 88 7.26 -5.27 5.39
CA GLN A 88 8.51 -5.15 6.12
C GLN A 88 8.86 -3.71 6.49
N ASP A 89 8.33 -2.75 5.73
CA ASP A 89 8.69 -1.35 5.81
C ASP A 89 7.48 -0.47 6.07
N ASN A 90 7.68 0.60 6.83
CA ASN A 90 6.77 1.74 6.88
C ASN A 90 6.80 2.53 5.56
N THR A 91 6.33 1.90 4.48
CA THR A 91 6.34 2.44 3.12
C THR A 91 5.54 3.72 2.96
N ASP A 92 4.61 4.01 3.87
CA ASP A 92 3.86 5.26 3.89
C ASP A 92 4.74 6.47 4.23
N LEU A 93 5.91 6.26 4.83
CA LEU A 93 6.92 7.31 5.07
C LEU A 93 7.84 7.55 3.87
N ALA A 94 7.88 6.62 2.91
CA ALA A 94 8.85 6.63 1.81
C ALA A 94 8.31 7.28 0.53
N PHE A 95 7.00 7.48 0.43
CA PHE A 95 6.34 7.97 -0.79
C PHE A 95 5.54 9.24 -0.54
N GLU A 96 5.48 10.08 -1.56
CA GLU A 96 4.57 11.20 -1.66
C GLU A 96 3.40 10.88 -2.58
N TYR A 97 2.25 11.42 -2.22
CA TYR A 97 1.03 11.37 -3.00
C TYR A 97 0.56 12.81 -3.16
N ASN A 98 0.20 13.22 -4.37
CA ASN A 98 -0.24 14.58 -4.62
C ASN A 98 -1.56 14.62 -5.42
N SER A 99 -2.14 15.83 -5.52
CA SER A 99 -3.39 16.07 -6.22
C SER A 99 -3.32 15.88 -7.74
N ALA A 100 -2.12 15.74 -8.31
CA ALA A 100 -1.92 15.39 -9.71
C ALA A 100 -1.89 13.86 -9.94
N ASN A 101 -2.23 13.07 -8.91
CA ASN A 101 -2.17 11.61 -8.88
C ASN A 101 -0.76 11.03 -9.01
N GLU A 102 0.27 11.83 -8.81
CA GLU A 102 1.63 11.35 -8.88
C GLU A 102 1.98 10.60 -7.60
N VAL A 103 2.77 9.53 -7.76
CA VAL A 103 3.45 8.87 -6.65
C VAL A 103 4.94 9.02 -6.90
N SER A 104 5.62 9.66 -5.97
CA SER A 104 7.05 9.98 -6.04
C SER A 104 7.75 9.58 -4.74
N VAL A 105 9.07 9.62 -4.74
CA VAL A 105 9.87 9.47 -3.52
C VAL A 105 9.62 10.64 -2.57
N LYS A 106 9.50 10.36 -1.27
CA LYS A 106 9.32 11.39 -0.23
C LYS A 106 10.46 12.42 -0.27
N THR A 107 10.10 13.70 -0.29
CA THR A 107 11.05 14.81 -0.25
C THR A 107 11.92 14.71 1.00
N GLY A 108 13.24 14.85 0.81
CA GLY A 108 14.22 14.73 1.89
C GLY A 108 14.70 13.30 2.17
N LEU A 109 14.13 12.27 1.51
CA LEU A 109 14.71 10.93 1.54
C LEU A 109 16.01 10.92 0.73
N THR A 110 17.06 10.29 1.28
CA THR A 110 18.39 10.29 0.65
C THR A 110 19.04 8.90 0.68
N GLY A 111 20.14 8.76 -0.08
CA GLY A 111 20.97 7.56 -0.08
C GLY A 111 20.24 6.31 -0.56
N THR A 112 20.54 5.17 0.07
CA THR A 112 19.99 3.86 -0.32
C THR A 112 18.47 3.77 -0.14
N LEU A 113 17.90 4.47 0.85
CA LEU A 113 16.44 4.53 1.03
C LEU A 113 15.74 5.20 -0.15
N ALA A 114 16.27 6.34 -0.62
CA ALA A 114 15.71 7.03 -1.78
C ALA A 114 15.77 6.16 -3.03
N GLN A 115 16.90 5.47 -3.24
CA GLN A 115 17.05 4.55 -4.37
C GLN A 115 16.08 3.37 -4.28
N ALA A 116 15.90 2.78 -3.10
CA ALA A 116 14.95 1.68 -2.91
C ALA A 116 13.49 2.13 -3.10
N ALA A 117 13.14 3.35 -2.68
CA ALA A 117 11.84 3.93 -2.93
C ALA A 117 11.59 4.11 -4.45
N GLU A 118 12.54 4.69 -5.17
CA GLU A 118 12.48 4.87 -6.63
C GLU A 118 12.34 3.52 -7.35
N ASN A 119 13.19 2.56 -7.00
CA ASN A 119 13.15 1.20 -7.53
C ASN A 119 11.78 0.55 -7.32
N THR A 120 11.16 0.77 -6.16
CA THR A 120 9.85 0.22 -5.81
C THR A 120 8.73 0.84 -6.64
N ILE A 121 8.75 2.17 -6.79
CA ILE A 121 7.81 2.90 -7.64
C ILE A 121 7.87 2.36 -9.07
N HIS A 122 9.05 2.24 -9.64
CA HIS A 122 9.23 1.73 -11.01
C HIS A 122 8.95 0.23 -11.17
N LEU A 123 9.23 -0.58 -10.15
CA LEU A 123 8.93 -2.02 -10.15
C LEU A 123 7.42 -2.27 -10.25
N MET A 124 6.61 -1.45 -9.58
CA MET A 124 5.16 -1.57 -9.62
C MET A 124 4.52 -0.61 -10.64
N GLY A 125 5.29 0.33 -11.19
CA GLY A 125 4.82 1.40 -12.08
C GLY A 125 3.76 2.28 -11.41
N LEU A 126 3.98 2.70 -10.16
CA LEU A 126 2.99 3.48 -9.37
C LEU A 126 2.84 4.93 -9.87
N ASP A 127 3.86 5.41 -10.58
CA ASP A 127 4.06 6.70 -11.23
C ASP A 127 3.44 6.79 -12.63
N ARG A 128 2.88 5.69 -13.15
CA ARG A 128 2.30 5.68 -14.51
C ARG A 128 1.02 6.51 -14.59
N LEU A 129 1.09 7.64 -15.31
CA LEU A 129 -0.03 8.52 -15.64
C LEU A 129 -0.39 8.48 -17.13
N PRO A 130 -1.63 8.82 -17.53
CA PRO A 130 -2.01 8.96 -18.94
C PRO A 130 -1.03 9.87 -19.70
N GLY A 131 -0.57 9.43 -20.86
CA GLY A 131 0.43 10.16 -21.66
C GLY A 131 1.88 9.75 -21.41
N HIS A 132 2.18 8.95 -20.38
CA HIS A 132 3.44 8.20 -20.35
C HIS A 132 3.46 7.17 -21.50
N ALA A 133 4.65 6.77 -21.93
CA ALA A 133 4.81 5.69 -22.92
C ALA A 133 4.28 4.32 -22.44
N ALA A 134 3.94 4.17 -21.14
CA ALA A 134 3.81 2.88 -20.48
C ALA A 134 2.45 2.48 -19.88
N PRO A 135 1.50 3.37 -19.50
CA PRO A 135 0.14 2.91 -19.27
C PRO A 135 -0.59 2.81 -20.61
N THR A 136 -0.95 1.58 -20.97
CA THR A 136 -2.03 1.37 -21.96
C THR A 136 -3.30 2.03 -21.43
N PRO A 137 -4.28 2.36 -22.29
CA PRO A 137 -5.59 2.85 -21.85
C PRO A 137 -6.31 1.95 -20.82
N ALA A 138 -5.89 0.68 -20.69
CA ALA A 138 -6.43 -0.25 -19.71
C ALA A 138 -5.92 -0.04 -18.28
N ASP A 139 -4.79 0.64 -18.04
CA ASP A 139 -4.28 0.90 -16.70
C ASP A 139 -5.04 2.07 -16.07
N THR A 140 -5.99 1.73 -15.20
CA THR A 140 -6.91 2.67 -14.55
C THR A 140 -6.51 3.00 -13.11
N ARG A 141 -5.34 2.58 -12.64
CA ARG A 141 -4.91 2.80 -11.25
C ARG A 141 -4.87 4.28 -10.88
N TRP A 142 -4.39 5.14 -11.79
CA TRP A 142 -4.40 6.60 -11.60
C TRP A 142 -5.81 7.15 -11.41
N ARG A 143 -6.81 6.62 -12.12
CA ARG A 143 -8.21 7.05 -12.02
C ARG A 143 -8.79 6.65 -10.67
N SER A 144 -8.55 5.41 -10.25
CA SER A 144 -8.98 4.95 -8.92
C SER A 144 -8.36 5.80 -7.80
N ARG A 145 -7.09 6.20 -7.93
CA ARG A 145 -6.42 7.11 -7.01
C ARG A 145 -7.08 8.50 -7.00
N GLN A 146 -7.38 9.07 -8.17
CA GLN A 146 -8.09 10.35 -8.29
C GLN A 146 -9.47 10.31 -7.63
N GLU A 147 -10.25 9.25 -7.87
CA GLU A 147 -11.58 9.08 -7.28
C GLU A 147 -11.51 9.06 -5.75
N ALA A 148 -10.52 8.38 -5.18
CA ALA A 148 -10.26 8.41 -3.74
C ALA A 148 -9.83 9.79 -3.25
N TRP A 149 -8.97 10.49 -3.99
CA TRP A 149 -8.53 11.86 -3.65
C TRP A 149 -9.70 12.84 -3.63
N ASP A 150 -10.58 12.78 -4.63
CA ASP A 150 -11.77 13.64 -4.71
C ASP A 150 -12.73 13.34 -3.55
N LYS A 151 -12.92 12.06 -3.22
CA LYS A 151 -13.75 11.64 -2.09
C LYS A 151 -13.17 12.10 -0.76
N ALA A 152 -11.85 11.98 -0.57
CA ALA A 152 -11.16 12.45 0.62
C ALA A 152 -11.31 13.97 0.78
N ASN A 153 -11.17 14.76 -0.28
CA ASN A 153 -11.37 16.22 -0.22
C ASN A 153 -12.81 16.62 0.12
N ARG A 154 -13.82 15.95 -0.46
CA ARG A 154 -15.23 16.16 -0.06
C ARG A 154 -15.42 15.85 1.43
N SER A 155 -14.80 14.78 1.91
CA SER A 155 -14.86 14.37 3.31
C SER A 155 -14.17 15.37 4.24
N LEU A 156 -13.03 15.94 3.82
CA LEU A 156 -12.33 17.00 4.54
C LEU A 156 -13.19 18.27 4.66
N ASN A 157 -13.94 18.62 3.62
CA ASN A 157 -14.88 19.74 3.68
C ASN A 157 -16.02 19.47 4.67
N ASN A 158 -16.50 18.23 4.77
CA ASN A 158 -17.50 17.86 5.76
C ASN A 158 -16.93 17.94 7.19
N TRP A 159 -15.71 17.43 7.41
CA TRP A 159 -14.99 17.56 8.67
C TRP A 159 -14.86 19.02 9.11
N ARG A 160 -14.40 19.90 8.22
CA ARG A 160 -14.24 21.34 8.53
C ARG A 160 -15.54 22.03 8.95
N ARG A 161 -16.70 21.52 8.52
CA ARG A 161 -18.02 22.04 8.91
C ARG A 161 -18.53 21.45 10.23
N ALA A 162 -18.13 20.22 10.55
CA ALA A 162 -18.57 19.50 11.75
C ALA A 162 -17.47 18.56 12.25
N PRO A 163 -16.45 19.08 12.97
CA PRO A 163 -15.31 18.29 13.47
C PRO A 163 -15.69 17.55 14.76
N ILE A 164 -16.59 16.58 14.62
CA ILE A 164 -17.08 15.76 15.73
C ILE A 164 -16.58 14.30 15.59
N PRO A 165 -16.45 13.55 16.69
CA PRO A 165 -15.94 12.17 16.66
C PRO A 165 -16.67 11.25 15.67
N GLU A 166 -17.99 11.41 15.53
CA GLU A 166 -18.82 10.64 14.61
C GLU A 166 -18.46 10.91 13.15
N MET A 167 -18.05 12.15 12.83
CA MET A 167 -17.57 12.50 11.49
C MET A 167 -16.21 11.85 11.22
N ALA A 168 -15.30 11.83 12.20
CA ALA A 168 -14.01 11.13 12.06
C ALA A 168 -14.23 9.63 11.80
N ALA A 169 -15.14 8.99 12.53
CA ALA A 169 -15.51 7.59 12.32
C ALA A 169 -16.10 7.35 10.92
N GLN A 170 -17.01 8.21 10.44
CA GLN A 170 -17.58 8.09 9.11
C GLN A 170 -16.53 8.29 7.99
N ILE A 171 -15.55 9.17 8.22
CA ILE A 171 -14.42 9.37 7.31
C ILE A 171 -13.56 8.12 7.26
N ALA A 172 -13.26 7.51 8.41
CA ALA A 172 -12.50 6.26 8.49
C ALA A 172 -13.19 5.12 7.73
N LEU A 173 -14.50 4.94 7.90
CA LEU A 173 -15.28 3.98 7.12
C LEU A 173 -15.23 4.27 5.61
N SER A 174 -15.27 5.55 5.23
CA SER A 174 -15.15 5.96 3.83
C SER A 174 -13.75 5.69 3.26
N ALA A 175 -12.72 5.76 4.11
CA ALA A 175 -11.34 5.49 3.75
C ALA A 175 -11.07 4.00 3.50
N LEU A 176 -11.84 3.10 4.13
CA LEU A 176 -11.77 1.66 3.86
C LEU A 176 -12.19 1.29 2.42
N GLU A 177 -12.76 2.20 1.63
CA GLU A 177 -13.08 1.87 0.24
C GLU A 177 -11.84 1.74 -0.66
N SER A 178 -10.70 2.40 -0.33
CA SER A 178 -9.37 2.19 -0.95
C SER A 178 -8.38 3.32 -0.60
N HIS A 179 -7.11 3.13 -0.98
CA HIS A 179 -6.07 4.18 -1.04
C HIS A 179 -5.76 4.85 0.29
N TYR A 180 -5.48 4.05 1.34
CA TYR A 180 -5.06 4.52 2.66
C TYR A 180 -4.09 5.72 2.60
N SER A 181 -3.03 5.66 1.79
CA SER A 181 -2.03 6.75 1.75
C SER A 181 -2.62 8.07 1.27
N VAL A 182 -3.58 8.03 0.33
CA VAL A 182 -4.31 9.24 -0.11
C VAL A 182 -5.09 9.86 1.04
N TRP A 183 -5.82 9.05 1.81
CA TRP A 183 -6.58 9.55 2.96
C TRP A 183 -5.67 10.11 4.04
N MET A 184 -4.55 9.44 4.33
CA MET A 184 -3.56 9.94 5.29
C MET A 184 -2.95 11.26 4.84
N THR A 185 -2.68 11.43 3.55
CA THR A 185 -2.17 12.70 3.00
C THR A 185 -3.21 13.83 3.07
N VAL A 186 -4.45 13.59 2.67
CA VAL A 186 -5.48 14.64 2.66
C VAL A 186 -5.84 15.12 4.07
N PHE A 187 -5.78 14.22 5.07
CA PHE A 187 -6.06 14.53 6.47
C PHE A 187 -4.80 14.80 7.30
N GLU A 188 -3.65 15.02 6.66
CA GLU A 188 -2.42 15.41 7.36
C GLU A 188 -2.68 16.61 8.29
N GLY A 189 -2.21 16.50 9.54
CA GLY A 189 -2.44 17.53 10.56
C GLY A 189 -3.80 17.48 11.26
N ILE A 190 -4.62 16.44 11.05
CA ILE A 190 -5.90 16.24 11.75
C ILE A 190 -5.85 14.92 12.56
N PRO A 191 -5.30 14.94 13.79
CA PRO A 191 -5.01 13.72 14.56
C PRO A 191 -6.22 12.83 14.79
N ASP A 192 -7.39 13.40 15.08
CA ASP A 192 -8.62 12.63 15.37
C ASP A 192 -9.06 11.78 14.18
N VAL A 193 -8.97 12.33 12.96
CA VAL A 193 -9.33 11.62 11.74
C VAL A 193 -8.27 10.59 11.37
N LEU A 194 -6.99 10.93 11.49
CA LEU A 194 -5.89 9.99 11.23
C LEU A 194 -5.94 8.79 12.17
N ALA A 195 -6.21 9.02 13.46
CA ALA A 195 -6.38 7.95 14.44
C ALA A 195 -7.59 7.06 14.14
N ALA A 196 -8.71 7.65 13.68
CA ALA A 196 -9.88 6.88 13.28
C ALA A 196 -9.60 6.01 12.04
N ILE A 197 -8.90 6.55 11.03
CA ILE A 197 -8.49 5.79 9.83
C ILE A 197 -7.56 4.64 10.23
N ASP A 198 -6.55 4.91 11.05
CA ASP A 198 -5.63 3.89 11.55
C ASP A 198 -6.35 2.77 12.30
N LEU A 199 -7.34 3.12 13.14
CA LEU A 199 -8.12 2.14 13.89
C LEU A 199 -8.87 1.17 12.96
N GLU A 200 -9.55 1.69 11.94
CA GLU A 200 -10.28 0.85 10.99
C GLU A 200 -9.35 -0.01 10.13
N TYR A 201 -8.25 0.57 9.66
CA TYR A 201 -7.25 -0.16 8.89
C TYR A 201 -6.45 -1.17 9.74
N GLY A 202 -6.33 -0.95 11.04
CA GLY A 202 -5.72 -1.88 11.99
C GLY A 202 -6.44 -3.23 12.06
N ARG A 203 -7.76 -3.24 11.79
CA ARG A 203 -8.57 -4.47 11.66
C ARG A 203 -8.17 -5.31 10.45
N PHE A 204 -7.46 -4.69 9.50
CA PHE A 204 -6.95 -5.29 8.27
C PHE A 204 -5.42 -5.21 8.20
N GLY A 205 -4.77 -5.45 9.35
CA GLY A 205 -3.33 -5.67 9.42
C GLY A 205 -2.49 -4.42 9.19
N LEU A 206 -3.00 -3.20 9.38
CA LEU A 206 -2.13 -2.03 9.40
C LEU A 206 -1.18 -2.12 10.61
N PHE A 207 0.13 -1.99 10.35
CA PHE A 207 1.14 -1.83 11.40
C PHE A 207 1.87 -0.49 11.26
N LYS A 208 2.47 -0.01 12.34
CA LYS A 208 3.28 1.23 12.36
C LYS A 208 4.51 1.03 13.21
N ASP A 209 5.55 0.52 12.58
CA ASP A 209 6.80 0.16 13.24
C ASP A 209 7.52 1.39 13.82
N ARG A 210 8.25 1.17 14.91
CA ARG A 210 9.00 2.22 15.61
C ARG A 210 10.39 1.72 15.98
N ASP A 211 11.37 2.62 15.97
CA ASP A 211 12.70 2.36 16.48
C ASP A 211 12.71 2.25 18.02
N ALA A 212 13.87 1.95 18.60
CA ALA A 212 14.04 1.84 20.05
C ALA A 212 13.74 3.14 20.82
N ALA A 213 13.75 4.30 20.13
CA ALA A 213 13.40 5.60 20.68
C ALA A 213 11.90 5.93 20.52
N GLY A 214 11.11 5.03 19.93
CA GLY A 214 9.68 5.21 19.70
C GLY A 214 9.33 5.99 18.45
N ASN A 215 10.30 6.33 17.59
CA ASN A 215 10.06 7.07 16.36
C ASN A 215 9.68 6.13 15.22
N ARG A 216 8.71 6.55 14.41
CA ARG A 216 8.38 5.91 13.13
C ARG A 216 9.60 5.98 12.21
N VAL A 217 10.09 4.83 11.73
CA VAL A 217 11.20 4.74 10.76
C VAL A 217 10.79 3.85 9.59
N ILE A 218 11.35 4.07 8.39
CA ILE A 218 10.98 3.25 7.20
C ILE A 218 11.30 1.78 7.41
N ARG A 219 12.51 1.45 7.85
CA ARG A 219 12.94 0.07 8.15
C ARG A 219 13.57 0.06 9.53
N THR A 220 13.02 -0.76 10.43
CA THR A 220 13.50 -0.91 11.81
C THR A 220 14.72 -1.83 11.89
N ASN A 221 14.81 -2.85 11.03
CA ASN A 221 15.85 -3.88 11.05
C ASN A 221 16.44 -4.15 9.66
N GLY A 222 17.75 -3.93 9.48
CA GLY A 222 18.53 -4.48 8.35
C GLY A 222 19.04 -3.48 7.31
N GLN A 223 19.67 -4.03 6.27
CA GLN A 223 20.15 -3.29 5.09
C GLN A 223 19.00 -3.05 4.09
N ILE A 224 19.13 -1.98 3.31
CA ILE A 224 18.20 -1.58 2.25
C ILE A 224 18.60 -2.22 0.94
#